data_AF-A0A6V7K8M9-F1
#
_entry.id   AF-A0A6V7K8M9-F1
#
_cell.length_a   1.000
_cell.length_b   1.000
_cell.length_c   1.000
_cell.angle_alpha   90.00
_cell.angle_beta   90.00
_cell.angle_gamma   90.00
#
_symmetry.space_group_name_H-M   'P 1'
#
loop_
_entity.id
_entity.type
_entity.pdbx_description
1 polymer ?
#
loop_
_entity_poly.entity_id
_entity_poly.type
_entity_poly.pdbx_seq_one_letter_code
_entity_poly.pdbx_strand_id
1 'polypeptide(L)'
;LMSCYYLTKTNPDLCSFREELLKNSMKLMHVGEPIRNPVSLNHILHIEECFNNKVIRRLNLGVASLIWLDNYSDQCNLYKVQCSYLKPQLGNFHERIVDIGFLNKWWILEEKMKDYDVNQYEVN
;
A
#
# COMPACT_ATOMS: atom_id res chain seq x y z
N LEU A 1 27.48 -11.64 -0.83
CA LEU A 1 26.81 -12.43 0.24
C LEU A 1 26.34 -11.54 1.39
N MET A 2 27.23 -10.77 2.03
CA MET A 2 26.87 -9.86 3.14
C MET A 2 25.81 -8.81 2.74
N SER A 3 25.90 -8.26 1.53
CA SER A 3 24.92 -7.33 0.96
C SER A 3 23.53 -7.95 0.82
N CYS A 4 23.43 -9.13 0.19
CA CYS A 4 22.14 -9.83 0.04
C CYS A 4 21.51 -10.20 1.39
N TYR A 5 22.33 -10.64 2.36
CA TYR A 5 21.86 -10.96 3.71
C TYR A 5 21.26 -9.73 4.41
N TYR A 6 21.92 -8.58 4.30
CA TYR A 6 21.41 -7.31 4.83
C TYR A 6 20.08 -6.92 4.17
N LEU A 7 19.99 -7.04 2.84
CA LEU A 7 18.76 -6.74 2.09
C LEU A 7 17.60 -7.66 2.50
N THR A 8 17.84 -8.95 2.67
CA THR A 8 16.78 -9.87 3.13
C THR A 8 16.31 -9.56 4.55
N LYS A 9 17.22 -9.10 5.42
CA LYS A 9 16.90 -8.74 6.82
C LYS A 9 16.15 -7.41 6.92
N THR A 10 16.37 -6.52 5.96
CA THR A 10 15.71 -5.20 5.86
C THR A 10 14.54 -5.21 4.88
N ASN A 11 14.07 -6.39 4.47
CA ASN A 11 12.92 -6.48 3.59
C ASN A 11 11.63 -6.28 4.41
N PRO A 12 10.88 -5.19 4.18
CA PRO A 12 9.74 -4.84 5.02
C PRO A 12 8.60 -5.85 4.88
N ASP A 13 7.82 -6.04 5.95
CA ASP A 13 6.68 -6.96 6.00
C ASP A 13 5.33 -6.26 6.04
N LEU A 14 4.23 -7.03 6.00
CA LEU A 14 2.88 -6.45 5.97
C LEU A 14 2.58 -5.65 7.25
N CYS A 15 3.15 -6.04 8.39
CA CYS A 15 3.02 -5.31 9.65
C CYS A 15 3.67 -3.92 9.53
N SER A 16 4.91 -3.86 9.04
CA SER A 16 5.61 -2.59 8.81
C SER A 16 4.88 -1.68 7.83
N PHE A 17 4.22 -2.23 6.80
CA PHE A 17 3.38 -1.45 5.89
C PHE A 17 2.19 -0.83 6.61
N ARG A 18 1.49 -1.62 7.42
CA ARG A 18 0.35 -1.14 8.21
C ARG A 18 0.77 -0.09 9.24
N GLU A 19 1.90 -0.28 9.89
CA GLU A 19 2.46 0.71 10.82
C GLU A 19 2.77 2.04 10.12
N GLU A 20 3.40 2.00 8.94
CA GLU A 20 3.71 3.20 8.17
C GLU A 20 2.44 3.91 7.67
N LEU A 21 1.44 3.15 7.23
CA LEU A 21 0.12 3.68 6.88
C LEU A 21 -0.52 4.43 8.05
N LEU A 22 -0.53 3.82 9.25
CA LEU A 22 -1.11 4.44 10.45
C LEU A 22 -0.35 5.71 10.85
N LYS A 23 0.98 5.70 10.77
CA LYS A 23 1.80 6.90 11.02
C LYS A 23 1.45 8.02 10.04
N ASN A 24 1.28 7.71 8.76
CA ASN A 24 0.93 8.70 7.75
C ASN A 24 -0.50 9.20 7.89
N SER A 25 -1.45 8.34 8.28
CA SER A 25 -2.81 8.74 8.65
C SER A 25 -2.80 9.73 9.82
N MET A 26 -2.00 9.46 10.87
CA MET A 26 -1.83 10.40 11.98
C MET A 26 -1.23 11.75 11.56
N LYS A 27 -0.22 11.75 10.65
CA LYS A 27 0.32 12.99 10.08
C LYS A 27 -0.75 13.81 9.38
N LEU A 28 -1.59 13.18 8.55
CA LEU A 28 -2.70 13.86 7.87
C LEU A 28 -3.74 14.40 8.86
N MET A 29 -4.05 13.67 9.95
CA MET A 29 -4.95 14.14 10.99
C MET A 29 -4.43 15.37 11.73
N HIS A 30 -3.10 15.53 11.82
CA HIS A 30 -2.48 16.71 12.44
C HIS A 30 -2.56 17.97 11.55
N VAL A 31 -2.74 17.78 10.24
CA VAL A 31 -2.87 18.85 9.26
C VAL A 31 -4.33 19.26 9.13
N GLY A 32 -4.58 20.57 9.20
CA GLY A 32 -5.92 21.14 9.01
C GLY A 32 -6.50 20.81 7.63
N GLU A 33 -7.81 20.63 7.55
CA GLU A 33 -8.51 20.29 6.30
C GLU A 33 -8.22 21.21 5.10
N PRO A 34 -8.13 22.56 5.24
CA PRO A 34 -7.95 23.43 4.07
C PRO A 34 -6.57 23.27 3.41
N ILE A 35 -5.52 23.08 4.22
CA ILE A 35 -4.12 23.01 3.76
C ILE A 35 -3.67 21.59 3.40
N ARG A 36 -4.53 20.58 3.55
CA ARG A 36 -4.20 19.17 3.33
C ARG A 36 -4.18 18.83 1.83
N ASN A 37 -3.16 18.09 1.39
CA ASN A 37 -3.09 17.60 0.02
C ASN A 37 -4.17 16.52 -0.25
N PRO A 38 -5.11 16.75 -1.18
CA PRO A 38 -6.18 15.78 -1.46
C PRO A 38 -5.66 14.48 -2.10
N VAL A 39 -4.54 14.51 -2.81
CA VAL A 39 -3.94 13.31 -3.42
C VAL A 39 -3.42 12.37 -2.34
N SER A 40 -2.69 12.90 -1.37
CA SER A 40 -2.17 12.15 -0.23
C SER A 40 -3.33 11.59 0.61
N LEU A 41 -4.33 12.42 0.91
CA LEU A 41 -5.51 12.02 1.67
C LEU A 41 -6.26 10.86 0.99
N ASN A 42 -6.60 11.02 -0.29
CA ASN A 42 -7.35 9.99 -1.03
C ASN A 42 -6.56 8.68 -1.12
N HIS A 43 -5.23 8.75 -1.26
CA HIS A 43 -4.39 7.56 -1.30
C HIS A 43 -4.42 6.80 0.04
N ILE A 44 -4.25 7.50 1.17
CA ILE A 44 -4.28 6.89 2.51
C ILE A 44 -5.66 6.28 2.78
N LEU A 45 -6.74 7.03 2.53
CA LEU A 45 -8.11 6.55 2.73
C LEU A 45 -8.41 5.30 1.88
N HIS A 46 -7.96 5.27 0.63
CA HIS A 46 -8.14 4.12 -0.25
C HIS A 46 -7.40 2.87 0.28
N ILE A 47 -6.18 3.03 0.78
CA ILE A 47 -5.42 1.90 1.36
C ILE A 47 -6.08 1.43 2.67
N GLU A 48 -6.55 2.35 3.52
CA GLU A 48 -7.31 2.00 4.73
C GLU A 48 -8.59 1.21 4.39
N GLU A 49 -9.33 1.64 3.37
CA GLU A 49 -10.50 0.92 2.86
C GLU A 49 -10.12 -0.49 2.39
N CYS A 50 -9.03 -0.64 1.64
CA CYS A 50 -8.52 -1.93 1.20
C CYS A 50 -8.11 -2.85 2.37
N PHE A 51 -7.56 -2.29 3.45
CA PHE A 51 -7.28 -3.03 4.69
C PHE A 51 -8.57 -3.48 5.38
N ASN A 52 -9.56 -2.59 5.48
CA ASN A 52 -10.87 -2.89 6.07
C ASN A 52 -11.58 -4.00 5.29
N ASN A 53 -11.46 -3.97 3.97
CA ASN A 53 -11.97 -5.00 3.06
C ASN A 53 -11.12 -6.29 3.04
N LYS A 54 -10.00 -6.35 3.76
CA LYS A 54 -9.08 -7.51 3.82
C LYS A 54 -8.61 -8.01 2.46
N VAL A 55 -8.45 -7.10 1.49
CA VAL A 55 -7.98 -7.43 0.13
C VAL A 55 -6.49 -7.19 -0.07
N ILE A 56 -5.79 -6.64 0.93
CA ILE A 56 -4.35 -6.37 0.85
C ILE A 56 -3.53 -7.63 1.09
N ARG A 57 -2.57 -7.88 0.19
CA ARG A 57 -1.64 -9.02 0.25
C ARG A 57 -0.21 -8.54 0.11
N ARG A 58 0.72 -9.29 0.71
CA ARG A 58 2.16 -9.13 0.52
C ARG A 58 2.72 -10.27 -0.30
N LEU A 59 3.51 -9.94 -1.31
CA LEU A 59 4.38 -10.87 -2.02
C LEU A 59 5.84 -10.59 -1.63
N ASN A 60 6.52 -11.58 -1.05
CA ASN A 60 7.93 -11.47 -0.65
C ASN A 60 8.83 -12.03 -1.78
N LEU A 61 9.73 -11.20 -2.30
CA LEU A 61 10.70 -11.53 -3.36
C LEU A 61 12.12 -11.78 -2.81
N GLY A 62 12.25 -12.03 -1.50
CA GLY A 62 13.51 -12.21 -0.78
C GLY A 62 14.08 -10.87 -0.29
N VAL A 63 14.54 -10.03 -1.21
CA VAL A 63 15.17 -8.72 -0.91
C VAL A 63 14.21 -7.53 -0.99
N ALA A 64 13.05 -7.73 -1.62
CA ALA A 64 12.01 -6.74 -1.77
C ALA A 64 10.64 -7.36 -1.48
N SER A 65 9.65 -6.51 -1.25
CA SER A 65 8.26 -6.91 -1.04
C SER A 65 7.36 -6.11 -1.96
N LEU A 66 6.27 -6.70 -2.39
CA LEU A 66 5.20 -6.00 -3.11
C LEU A 66 3.93 -6.08 -2.28
N ILE A 67 3.23 -4.97 -2.16
CA ILE A 67 1.85 -4.93 -1.68
C ILE A 67 0.96 -4.90 -2.91
N TRP A 68 -0.03 -5.79 -2.96
CA TRP A 68 -0.97 -5.87 -4.06
C TRP A 68 -2.39 -6.14 -3.55
N LEU A 69 -3.39 -5.75 -4.36
CA LEU A 69 -4.80 -5.97 -4.05
C LEU A 69 -5.31 -7.28 -4.67
N ASP A 70 -5.95 -8.09 -3.85
CA ASP A 70 -6.69 -9.28 -4.25
C ASP A 70 -8.13 -8.93 -4.71
N ASN A 71 -8.79 -9.85 -5.39
CA ASN A 71 -10.18 -9.66 -5.86
C ASN A 71 -11.22 -9.88 -4.77
N TYR A 72 -10.90 -10.69 -3.76
CA TYR A 72 -11.86 -11.14 -2.75
C TYR A 72 -11.25 -11.07 -1.36
N SER A 73 -12.06 -10.67 -0.38
CA SER A 73 -11.71 -10.81 1.02
C SER A 73 -11.72 -12.30 1.41
N ASP A 74 -10.83 -12.72 2.31
CA ASP A 74 -10.78 -14.11 2.81
C ASP A 74 -12.11 -14.61 3.42
N GLN A 75 -13.06 -13.72 3.68
CA GLN A 75 -14.37 -14.02 4.28
C GLN A 75 -15.52 -14.08 3.26
N CYS A 76 -15.29 -13.72 2.00
CA CYS A 76 -16.27 -13.88 0.92
C CYS A 76 -16.27 -15.32 0.40
N ASN A 77 -16.82 -16.24 1.18
CA ASN A 77 -17.07 -17.63 0.81
C ASN A 77 -18.27 -17.78 -0.17
N LEU A 78 -18.41 -16.84 -1.10
CA LEU A 78 -19.41 -16.91 -2.17
C LEU A 78 -18.84 -17.76 -3.31
N TYR A 79 -19.66 -18.67 -3.81
CA TYR A 79 -19.50 -19.67 -4.89
C TYR A 79 -18.56 -19.33 -6.10
N LYS A 80 -18.12 -18.09 -6.29
CA LYS A 80 -17.20 -17.63 -7.35
C LYS A 80 -15.72 -17.97 -7.12
N VAL A 81 -15.29 -18.32 -5.90
CA VAL A 81 -13.86 -18.56 -5.58
C VAL A 81 -13.31 -19.87 -6.18
N GLN A 82 -14.17 -20.77 -6.65
CA GLN A 82 -13.78 -22.03 -7.31
C GLN A 82 -13.65 -21.94 -8.84
N CYS A 83 -13.79 -20.76 -9.46
CA CYS A 83 -13.67 -20.63 -10.90
C CYS A 83 -12.23 -20.30 -11.33
N SER A 84 -11.56 -21.23 -12.01
CA SER A 84 -10.20 -21.10 -12.55
C SER A 84 -10.02 -19.92 -13.54
N TYR A 85 -11.12 -19.43 -14.13
CA TYR A 85 -11.12 -18.32 -15.10
C TYR A 85 -11.17 -16.93 -14.45
N LEU A 86 -11.50 -16.81 -13.16
CA LEU A 86 -11.47 -15.54 -12.42
C LEU A 86 -10.14 -15.29 -11.72
N LYS A 87 -9.18 -16.21 -11.86
CA LYS A 87 -7.81 -15.96 -11.40
C LYS A 87 -7.22 -14.81 -12.21
N PRO A 88 -6.58 -13.83 -11.55
CA PRO A 88 -5.99 -12.70 -12.26
C PRO A 88 -5.01 -13.21 -13.31
N GLN A 89 -5.20 -12.75 -14.54
CA GLN A 89 -4.25 -13.00 -15.62
C GLN A 89 -2.95 -12.28 -15.24
N LEU A 90 -1.81 -12.99 -15.32
CA LEU A 90 -0.48 -12.45 -15.00
C LEU A 90 -0.18 -11.11 -15.70
N GLY A 91 -0.79 -10.88 -16.88
CA GLY A 91 -0.66 -9.63 -17.64
C GLY A 91 -1.12 -8.37 -16.89
N ASN A 92 -2.20 -8.44 -16.10
CA ASN A 92 -2.79 -7.26 -15.43
C ASN A 92 -2.39 -7.17 -13.94
N PHE A 93 -1.44 -8.00 -13.50
CA PHE A 93 -1.00 -7.99 -12.11
C PHE A 93 -0.32 -6.67 -11.72
N HIS A 94 0.39 -6.05 -12.67
CA HIS A 94 1.12 -4.79 -12.44
C HIS A 94 0.20 -3.62 -12.04
N GLU A 95 -1.02 -3.56 -12.59
CA GLU A 95 -2.04 -2.55 -12.27
C GLU A 95 -2.56 -2.66 -10.83
N ARG A 96 -2.32 -3.81 -10.17
CA ARG A 96 -2.80 -4.11 -8.81
C ARG A 96 -1.75 -3.87 -7.74
N ILE A 97 -0.54 -3.47 -8.13
CA ILE A 97 0.53 -3.18 -7.20
C ILE A 97 0.23 -1.84 -6.53
N VAL A 98 0.14 -1.87 -5.20
CA VAL A 98 -0.13 -0.70 -4.37
C VAL A 98 1.19 -0.06 -3.92
N ASP A 99 2.15 -0.88 -3.51
CA ASP A 99 3.43 -0.40 -3.01
C ASP A 99 4.55 -1.41 -3.23
N ILE A 100 5.77 -0.89 -3.26
CA ILE A 100 7.03 -1.60 -3.38
C ILE A 100 7.84 -1.34 -2.10
N GLY A 101 8.09 -2.42 -1.37
CA GLY A 101 8.88 -2.44 -0.15
C GLY A 101 10.33 -2.81 -0.44
N PHE A 102 11.26 -1.94 -0.05
CA PHE A 102 12.70 -2.20 -0.18
C PHE A 102 13.47 -1.38 0.85
N LEU A 103 14.47 -1.98 1.50
CA LEU A 103 15.31 -1.33 2.52
C LEU A 103 14.52 -0.67 3.66
N ASN A 104 13.61 -1.42 4.28
CA ASN A 104 12.71 -0.96 5.35
C ASN A 104 11.81 0.23 4.98
N LYS A 105 11.65 0.52 3.69
CA LYS A 105 10.84 1.63 3.17
C LYS A 105 9.75 1.14 2.25
N TRP A 106 8.66 1.88 2.23
CA TRP A 106 7.51 1.72 1.33
C TRP A 106 7.50 2.91 0.39
N TRP A 107 7.96 2.68 -0.84
CA TRP A 107 8.39 3.75 -1.73
C TRP A 107 7.22 4.57 -2.28
N ILE A 108 6.11 3.91 -2.63
CA ILE A 108 4.94 4.61 -3.17
C ILE A 108 4.25 5.40 -2.06
N LEU A 109 4.09 4.81 -0.88
CA LEU A 109 3.53 5.48 0.28
C LEU A 109 4.38 6.68 0.72
N GLU A 110 5.72 6.56 0.74
CA GLU A 110 6.63 7.67 1.05
C GLU A 110 6.52 8.79 0.00
N GLU A 111 6.48 8.45 -1.28
CA GLU A 111 6.33 9.42 -2.38
C GLU A 111 5.01 10.20 -2.28
N LYS A 112 3.90 9.48 -2.04
CA LYS A 112 2.56 10.09 -1.94
C LYS A 112 2.41 10.98 -0.70
N MET A 113 3.31 10.88 0.26
CA MET A 113 3.29 11.65 1.50
C MET A 113 4.32 12.79 1.55
N LYS A 114 5.08 13.06 0.48
CA LYS A 114 6.11 14.13 0.48
C LYS A 114 5.53 15.53 0.76
N ASP A 115 4.46 15.90 0.07
CA ASP A 115 3.83 17.22 0.14
C ASP A 115 2.40 17.12 0.71
N TYR A 116 2.22 16.32 1.76
CA TYR A 116 0.91 16.00 2.33
C TYR A 116 0.21 17.21 3.01
N ASP A 117 0.99 18.22 3.37
CA ASP A 117 0.61 19.46 4.04
C ASP A 117 0.56 20.68 3.11
N VAL A 118 0.66 20.45 1.78
CA VAL A 118 0.55 21.49 0.77
C VAL A 118 -0.67 21.23 -0.10
N ASN A 119 -1.67 22.11 -0.01
CA ASN A 119 -2.81 22.10 -0.92
C ASN A 119 -2.59 23.07 -2.10
N GLN A 120 -2.33 22.52 -3.29
CA GLN A 120 -2.16 23.32 -4.50
C GLN A 120 -3.43 24.06 -4.95
N TYR A 121 -4.60 23.71 -4.42
CA TYR A 121 -5.86 24.40 -4.71
C TYR A 121 -6.08 25.65 -3.86
N GLU A 122 -5.30 25.88 -2.80
CA GLU A 122 -5.38 27.11 -2.00
C GLU A 122 -4.68 28.31 -2.64
N VAL A 123 -3.74 28.06 -3.55
CA VAL A 123 -2.91 29.09 -4.19
C VAL A 123 -3.51 29.62 -5.51
N ASN A 124 -4.71 29.17 -5.89
CA ASN A 124 -5.49 29.66 -7.04
C ASN A 124 -6.78 30.34 -6.57
#